data_AF-A0A7H8L6H4-F1
#
_entry.id   AF-A0A7H8L6H4-F1
#
_cell.length_a   1.000
_cell.length_b   1.000
_cell.length_c   1.000
_cell.angle_alpha   90.00
_cell.angle_beta   90.00
_cell.angle_gamma   90.00
#
_symmetry.space_group_name_H-M   'P 1'
#
loop_
_entity.id
_entity.type
_entity.pdbx_description
1 polymer ?
#
loop_
_entity_poly.entity_id
_entity_poly.type
_entity_poly.pdbx_seq_one_letter_code
_entity_poly.pdbx_strand_id
1 'polypeptide(L)'
;MTALFDRSSKGTGQVCPWELVVFDDLSAEARAAAAWIVADSVMKDRTGNQPAAYSLWRHAALSGTKLTGDDRAEVLAFAIPVFKAAGEEATNALIGYVGEWLWYLTTRELPPEADRTIEIINSPSGTVTDSGGDGIVVHRLTGAEGGFSFRLWEMKKFTADPAKSSDVGTTIRNAWRQLGASGAEYLAMMSFADKHLSKDSHAFVSTLVRQWVQAAPSSNAGVSVALDEAAVPHQAFHLSHTHFTSHRHDGAMAGLIIGIDELGDFSKDVRSYVWNAL
;
A
#
# COMPACT_ATOMS: atom_id res chain seq x y z
N MET A 1 6.86 7.62 -8.90
CA MET A 1 5.81 6.67 -9.33
C MET A 1 4.73 7.35 -10.14
N THR A 2 4.19 8.49 -9.71
CA THR A 2 3.09 9.24 -10.34
C THR A 2 3.27 9.63 -11.81
N ALA A 3 4.50 9.75 -12.32
CA ALA A 3 4.72 9.97 -13.75
C ALA A 3 4.51 8.73 -14.64
N LEU A 4 4.32 7.55 -14.04
CA LEU A 4 4.11 6.27 -14.74
C LEU A 4 2.65 5.80 -14.67
N PHE A 5 1.79 6.51 -13.93
CA PHE A 5 0.43 6.06 -13.63
C PHE A 5 -0.59 7.18 -13.84
N ASP A 6 -1.68 6.86 -14.56
CA ASP A 6 -2.88 7.68 -14.54
C ASP A 6 -3.56 7.49 -13.19
N ARG A 7 -4.16 8.55 -12.66
CA ARG A 7 -5.06 8.47 -11.52
C ARG A 7 -6.34 9.22 -11.85
N SER A 8 -7.44 8.48 -11.94
CA SER A 8 -8.74 9.04 -12.28
C SER A 8 -9.78 8.80 -11.19
N SER A 9 -10.53 9.86 -10.85
CA SER A 9 -11.67 9.78 -9.94
C SER A 9 -12.82 9.02 -10.57
N LYS A 10 -13.41 8.10 -9.81
CA LYS A 10 -14.56 7.28 -10.18
C LYS A 10 -15.61 7.33 -9.07
N GLY A 11 -16.80 6.83 -9.38
CA GLY A 11 -17.88 6.73 -8.39
C GLY A 11 -18.36 8.08 -7.85
N THR A 12 -18.34 9.14 -8.66
CA THR A 12 -18.91 10.44 -8.31
C THR A 12 -20.35 10.29 -7.80
N GLY A 13 -20.64 10.85 -6.63
CA GLY A 13 -21.95 10.76 -5.98
C GLY A 13 -22.22 9.46 -5.21
N GLN A 14 -21.26 8.52 -5.16
CA GLN A 14 -21.35 7.35 -4.27
C GLN A 14 -20.95 7.72 -2.85
N VAL A 15 -21.50 6.99 -1.86
CA VAL A 15 -21.11 7.12 -0.44
C VAL A 15 -19.62 6.80 -0.23
N CYS A 16 -19.09 5.86 -1.01
CA CYS A 16 -17.67 5.54 -1.06
C CYS A 16 -17.14 5.89 -2.47
N PRO A 17 -16.71 7.15 -2.69
CA PRO A 17 -16.00 7.49 -3.92
C PRO A 17 -14.71 6.67 -4.02
N TRP A 18 -14.23 6.45 -5.23
CA TRP A 18 -13.02 5.67 -5.44
C TRP A 18 -12.17 6.20 -6.58
N GLU A 19 -10.92 5.83 -6.59
CA GLU A 19 -9.97 6.21 -7.64
C GLU A 19 -9.45 4.97 -8.34
N LEU A 20 -9.18 5.11 -9.63
CA LEU A 20 -8.51 4.11 -10.44
C LEU A 20 -7.10 4.59 -10.73
N VAL A 21 -6.11 3.75 -10.41
CA VAL A 21 -4.71 3.92 -10.77
C VAL A 21 -4.33 2.82 -11.77
N VAL A 22 -3.84 3.21 -12.95
CA VAL A 22 -3.39 2.30 -14.01
C VAL A 22 -2.13 2.86 -14.68
N PHE A 23 -1.38 2.04 -15.41
CA PHE A 23 -0.22 2.54 -16.13
C PHE A 23 -0.61 3.54 -17.22
N ASP A 24 0.06 4.69 -17.24
CA ASP A 24 -0.09 5.69 -18.31
C ASP A 24 0.61 5.22 -19.60
N ASP A 25 1.73 4.52 -19.44
CA ASP A 25 2.56 3.99 -20.52
C ASP A 25 2.66 2.46 -20.38
N LEU A 26 2.15 1.76 -21.39
CA LEU A 26 2.17 0.30 -21.49
C LEU A 26 3.48 -0.23 -22.11
N SER A 27 4.50 0.63 -22.30
CA SER A 27 5.81 0.21 -22.78
C SER A 27 6.48 -0.75 -21.80
N ALA A 28 7.27 -1.68 -22.34
CA ALA A 28 8.06 -2.60 -21.53
C ALA A 28 9.06 -1.84 -20.63
N GLU A 29 9.56 -0.70 -21.12
CA GLU A 29 10.46 0.20 -20.41
C GLU A 29 9.78 0.86 -19.21
N ALA A 30 8.56 1.38 -19.35
CA ALA A 30 7.81 1.98 -18.25
C ALA A 30 7.45 0.93 -17.19
N ARG A 31 7.03 -0.27 -17.61
CA ARG A 31 6.75 -1.40 -16.71
C ARG A 31 8.00 -1.81 -15.93
N ALA A 32 9.14 -1.96 -16.63
CA ALA A 32 10.44 -2.25 -16.02
C ALA A 32 10.86 -1.17 -15.02
N ALA A 33 10.67 0.11 -15.36
CA ALA A 33 10.97 1.23 -14.48
C ALA A 33 10.11 1.21 -13.21
N ALA A 34 8.81 0.94 -13.32
CA ALA A 34 7.93 0.82 -12.16
C ALA A 34 8.31 -0.38 -11.27
N ALA A 35 8.61 -1.54 -11.86
CA ALA A 35 9.05 -2.71 -11.12
C ALA A 35 10.37 -2.44 -10.37
N TRP A 36 11.32 -1.75 -11.00
CA TRP A 36 12.55 -1.29 -10.37
C TRP A 36 12.28 -0.31 -9.22
N ILE A 37 11.39 0.68 -9.40
CA ILE A 37 11.04 1.65 -8.35
C ILE A 37 10.44 0.95 -7.13
N VAL A 38 9.59 -0.06 -7.32
CA VAL A 38 9.06 -0.87 -6.22
C VAL A 38 10.20 -1.62 -5.53
N ALA A 39 11.05 -2.32 -6.26
CA ALA A 39 12.17 -3.08 -5.70
C ALA A 39 13.15 -2.19 -4.90
N ASP A 40 13.56 -1.06 -5.48
CA ASP A 40 14.45 -0.06 -4.86
C ASP A 40 13.82 0.52 -3.58
N SER A 41 12.53 0.85 -3.62
CA SER A 41 11.79 1.37 -2.47
C SER A 41 11.68 0.36 -1.33
N VAL A 42 11.38 -0.90 -1.65
CA VAL A 42 11.31 -1.99 -0.66
C VAL A 42 12.68 -2.20 -0.02
N MET A 43 13.74 -2.33 -0.82
CA MET A 43 15.08 -2.56 -0.29
C MET A 43 15.57 -1.40 0.56
N LYS A 44 15.26 -0.15 0.17
CA LYS A 44 15.56 1.04 0.97
C LYS A 44 14.87 1.03 2.33
N ASP A 45 13.60 0.67 2.36
CA ASP A 45 12.82 0.62 3.59
C ASP A 45 13.27 -0.52 4.51
N ARG A 46 13.48 -1.72 3.94
CA ARG A 46 13.92 -2.91 4.69
C ARG A 46 15.27 -2.76 5.34
N THR A 47 16.20 -2.09 4.66
CA THR A 47 17.54 -1.83 5.19
C THR A 47 17.52 -0.69 6.20
N GLY A 48 16.58 0.27 6.09
CA GLY A 48 16.27 1.25 7.12
C GLY A 48 17.50 1.93 7.73
N ASN A 49 17.79 1.60 8.99
CA ASN A 49 18.92 2.14 9.77
C ASN A 49 20.30 1.59 9.34
N GLN A 50 20.38 0.75 8.32
CA GLN A 50 21.60 0.17 7.75
C GLN A 50 21.78 0.62 6.29
N PRO A 51 22.06 1.92 6.04
CA PRO A 51 22.17 2.48 4.69
C PRO A 51 23.35 1.88 3.89
N ALA A 52 24.32 1.25 4.55
CA ALA A 52 25.42 0.53 3.90
C ALA A 52 24.89 -0.68 3.12
N ALA A 53 24.05 -1.53 3.73
CA ALA A 53 23.42 -2.68 3.07
C ALA A 53 22.61 -2.26 1.84
N TYR A 54 21.86 -1.16 1.94
CA TYR A 54 21.13 -0.59 0.80
C TYR A 54 22.07 -0.20 -0.33
N SER A 55 23.15 0.52 0.00
CA SER A 55 24.11 1.02 -0.97
C SER A 55 24.84 -0.11 -1.67
N LEU A 56 25.20 -1.17 -0.95
CA LEU A 56 25.78 -2.41 -1.49
C LEU A 56 24.84 -3.06 -2.50
N TRP A 57 23.60 -3.34 -2.09
CA TRP A 57 22.60 -3.95 -2.97
C TRP A 57 22.37 -3.11 -4.24
N ARG A 58 22.12 -1.81 -4.07
CA ARG A 58 21.78 -0.92 -5.18
C ARG A 58 22.94 -0.78 -6.17
N HIS A 59 24.17 -0.72 -5.67
CA HIS A 59 25.35 -0.68 -6.53
C HIS A 59 25.51 -1.97 -7.34
N ALA A 60 25.36 -3.14 -6.70
CA ALA A 60 25.38 -4.44 -7.37
C ALA A 60 24.29 -4.56 -8.45
N ALA A 61 23.06 -4.15 -8.12
CA ALA A 61 21.93 -4.17 -9.04
C ALA A 61 22.15 -3.28 -10.27
N LEU A 62 22.66 -2.07 -10.10
CA LEU A 62 22.91 -1.12 -11.19
C LEU A 62 24.13 -1.45 -12.04
N SER A 63 25.15 -2.10 -11.45
CA SER A 63 26.37 -2.51 -12.16
C SER A 63 26.24 -3.88 -12.85
N GLY A 64 25.19 -4.65 -12.53
CA GLY A 64 25.04 -6.03 -12.98
C GLY A 64 26.04 -7.01 -12.35
N THR A 65 26.74 -6.60 -11.30
CA THR A 65 27.73 -7.44 -10.61
C THR A 65 27.12 -8.00 -9.33
N LYS A 66 27.04 -9.32 -9.22
CA LYS A 66 26.47 -10.00 -8.05
C LYS A 66 27.33 -9.84 -6.81
N LEU A 67 26.69 -9.60 -5.67
CA LEU A 67 27.34 -9.65 -4.37
C LEU A 67 27.82 -11.08 -4.06
N THR A 68 28.92 -11.19 -3.32
CA THR A 68 29.47 -12.47 -2.85
C THR A 68 29.91 -12.37 -1.39
N GLY A 69 30.21 -13.50 -0.76
CA GLY A 69 30.72 -13.53 0.62
C GLY A 69 29.81 -12.85 1.65
N ASP A 70 30.42 -12.08 2.54
CA ASP A 70 29.74 -11.41 3.66
C ASP A 70 28.75 -10.34 3.19
N ASP A 71 29.10 -9.54 2.17
CA ASP A 71 28.21 -8.52 1.60
C ASP A 71 26.90 -9.15 1.09
N ARG A 72 27.00 -10.33 0.46
CA ARG A 72 25.82 -11.09 0.03
C ARG A 72 25.01 -11.57 1.22
N ALA A 73 25.65 -12.13 2.24
CA ALA A 73 24.98 -12.63 3.43
C ALA A 73 24.22 -11.52 4.16
N GLU A 74 24.81 -10.33 4.27
CA GLU A 74 24.19 -9.15 4.86
C GLU A 74 22.91 -8.74 4.11
N VAL A 75 22.99 -8.55 2.79
CA VAL A 75 21.82 -8.12 2.00
C VAL A 75 20.72 -9.19 1.97
N LEU A 76 21.08 -10.48 1.95
CA LEU A 76 20.10 -11.57 1.99
C LEU A 76 19.23 -11.56 3.25
N ALA A 77 19.78 -11.13 4.39
CA ALA A 77 19.02 -11.03 5.65
C ALA A 77 17.83 -10.06 5.53
N PHE A 78 17.91 -9.08 4.64
CA PHE A 78 16.83 -8.12 4.36
C PHE A 78 15.90 -8.58 3.25
N ALA A 79 16.44 -9.19 2.19
CA ALA A 79 15.69 -9.56 1.00
C ALA A 79 14.82 -10.82 1.20
N ILE A 80 15.35 -11.88 1.82
CA ILE A 80 14.66 -13.18 1.95
C ILE A 80 13.31 -13.09 2.67
N PRO A 81 13.16 -12.36 3.79
CA PRO A 81 11.88 -12.30 4.52
C PRO A 81 10.70 -11.85 3.65
N VAL A 82 10.98 -11.01 2.66
CA VAL A 82 9.99 -10.37 1.79
C VAL A 82 9.87 -11.09 0.45
N PHE A 83 10.99 -11.27 -0.24
CA PHE A 83 11.01 -11.74 -1.62
C PHE A 83 11.07 -13.26 -1.77
N LYS A 84 11.28 -14.00 -0.66
CA LYS A 84 11.55 -15.45 -0.63
C LYS A 84 12.76 -15.83 -1.49
N ALA A 85 13.17 -17.10 -1.55
CA ALA A 85 14.39 -17.43 -2.31
C ALA A 85 14.20 -17.23 -3.83
N ALA A 86 15.31 -17.00 -4.53
CA ALA A 86 15.32 -16.92 -5.99
C ALA A 86 14.78 -18.22 -6.63
N GLY A 87 13.97 -18.08 -7.68
CA GLY A 87 13.41 -19.22 -8.43
C GLY A 87 12.15 -19.85 -7.83
N GLU A 88 11.68 -19.42 -6.66
CA GLU A 88 10.34 -19.80 -6.18
C GLU A 88 9.25 -19.16 -7.07
N GLU A 89 8.07 -19.74 -7.20
CA GLU A 89 6.95 -19.06 -7.88
C GLU A 89 6.55 -17.76 -7.16
N ALA A 90 5.97 -16.79 -7.87
CA ALA A 90 5.40 -15.62 -7.21
C ALA A 90 4.21 -16.05 -6.37
N THR A 91 4.45 -16.20 -5.07
CA THR A 91 3.40 -16.60 -4.15
C THR A 91 2.32 -15.54 -4.07
N ASN A 92 1.12 -15.96 -3.67
CA ASN A 92 0.04 -15.03 -3.34
C ASN A 92 0.49 -13.94 -2.33
N ALA A 93 1.40 -14.27 -1.43
CA ALA A 93 1.96 -13.33 -0.46
C ALA A 93 2.80 -12.23 -1.14
N LEU A 94 3.67 -12.58 -2.09
CA LEU A 94 4.45 -11.59 -2.84
C LEU A 94 3.56 -10.63 -3.63
N ILE A 95 2.53 -11.16 -4.31
CA ILE A 95 1.61 -10.34 -5.09
C ILE A 95 0.84 -9.36 -4.19
N GLY A 96 0.40 -9.84 -3.01
CA GLY A 96 -0.23 -8.98 -2.00
C GLY A 96 0.70 -7.85 -1.57
N TYR A 97 1.92 -8.21 -1.21
CA TYR A 97 2.93 -7.26 -0.76
C TYR A 97 3.29 -6.21 -1.82
N VAL A 98 3.42 -6.61 -3.09
CA VAL A 98 3.62 -5.66 -4.20
C VAL A 98 2.42 -4.72 -4.32
N GLY A 99 1.19 -5.22 -4.15
CA GLY A 99 -0.02 -4.40 -4.10
C GLY A 99 -0.02 -3.36 -2.98
N GLU A 100 0.45 -3.73 -1.78
CA GLU A 100 0.62 -2.81 -0.65
C GLU A 100 1.65 -1.71 -0.97
N TRP A 101 2.78 -2.07 -1.58
CA TRP A 101 3.79 -1.11 -2.02
C TRP A 101 3.31 -0.19 -3.13
N LEU A 102 2.52 -0.69 -4.07
CA LEU A 102 1.89 0.14 -5.10
C LEU A 102 0.94 1.16 -4.45
N TRP A 103 0.12 0.77 -3.47
CA TRP A 103 -0.67 1.74 -2.70
C TRP A 103 0.23 2.77 -2.02
N TYR A 104 1.29 2.32 -1.34
CA TYR A 104 2.14 3.23 -0.56
C TYR A 104 2.81 4.27 -1.45
N LEU A 105 3.39 3.84 -2.57
CA LEU A 105 4.11 4.72 -3.48
C LEU A 105 3.17 5.68 -4.21
N THR A 106 2.00 5.21 -4.63
CA THR A 106 0.99 6.05 -5.32
C THR A 106 0.25 6.98 -4.37
N THR A 107 0.18 6.65 -3.08
CA THR A 107 -0.45 7.51 -2.05
C THR A 107 0.53 8.54 -1.50
N ARG A 108 1.78 8.14 -1.23
CA ARG A 108 2.82 9.04 -0.71
C ARG A 108 3.14 10.20 -1.67
N GLU A 109 2.99 9.98 -2.96
CA GLU A 109 3.29 10.96 -3.99
C GLU A 109 2.08 11.83 -4.38
N LEU A 110 0.96 11.71 -3.66
CA LEU A 110 -0.18 12.57 -3.88
C LEU A 110 0.20 14.05 -3.64
N PRO A 111 -0.22 14.96 -4.53
CA PRO A 111 -0.03 16.37 -4.30
C PRO A 111 -0.83 16.82 -3.05
N PRO A 112 -0.39 17.87 -2.36
CA PRO A 112 -1.21 18.55 -1.36
C PRO A 112 -2.60 18.86 -1.90
N GLU A 113 -3.63 18.52 -1.13
CA GLU A 113 -5.00 18.93 -1.42
C GLU A 113 -5.25 20.31 -0.82
N ALA A 114 -6.26 21.02 -1.32
CA ALA A 114 -6.57 22.37 -0.85
C ALA A 114 -6.89 22.43 0.66
N ASP A 115 -7.49 21.36 1.19
CA ASP A 115 -7.96 21.25 2.56
C ASP A 115 -7.06 20.37 3.46
N ARG A 116 -6.05 19.68 2.90
CA ARG A 116 -5.19 18.79 3.68
C ARG A 116 -3.86 18.43 3.04
N THR A 117 -2.91 18.03 3.87
CA THR A 117 -1.61 17.46 3.47
C THR A 117 -1.35 16.15 4.20
N ILE A 118 -0.61 15.23 3.59
CA ILE A 118 -0.15 14.01 4.27
C ILE A 118 0.90 14.39 5.32
N GLU A 119 0.61 14.14 6.60
CA GLU A 119 1.53 14.31 7.72
C GLU A 119 2.30 13.02 7.99
N ILE A 120 1.59 11.89 8.01
CA ILE A 120 2.16 10.56 8.29
C ILE A 120 1.61 9.58 7.27
N ILE A 121 2.49 8.77 6.70
CA ILE A 121 2.12 7.54 6.00
C ILE A 121 3.06 6.44 6.49
N ASN A 122 2.49 5.27 6.79
CA ASN A 122 3.30 4.09 7.12
C ASN A 122 3.61 3.31 5.85
N SER A 123 4.86 2.86 5.72
CA SER A 123 5.21 1.84 4.73
C SER A 123 4.54 0.51 5.09
N PRO A 124 4.36 -0.39 4.10
CA PRO A 124 3.91 -1.76 4.33
C PRO A 124 4.78 -2.51 5.35
N SER A 125 4.24 -3.60 5.92
CA SER A 125 4.92 -4.35 6.99
C SER A 125 6.30 -4.89 6.58
N GLY A 126 7.13 -5.16 7.59
CA GLY A 126 8.48 -5.70 7.40
C GLY A 126 8.51 -7.17 6.98
N THR A 127 7.39 -7.90 7.09
CA THR A 127 7.25 -9.29 6.63
C THR A 127 5.93 -9.53 5.90
N VAL A 128 5.94 -10.38 4.88
CA VAL A 128 4.77 -10.72 4.04
C VAL A 128 3.70 -11.56 4.76
N THR A 129 3.88 -11.85 6.04
CA THR A 129 2.98 -12.69 6.85
C THR A 129 2.41 -11.99 8.06
N ASP A 130 2.83 -10.75 8.34
CA ASP A 130 2.31 -10.01 9.50
C ASP A 130 0.84 -9.67 9.29
N SER A 131 0.03 -9.98 10.30
CA SER A 131 -1.39 -9.63 10.35
C SER A 131 -1.58 -8.28 11.02
N GLY A 132 -2.30 -7.35 10.38
CA GLY A 132 -2.59 -6.02 10.92
C GLY A 132 -3.31 -5.15 9.89
N GLY A 133 -3.52 -3.88 10.20
CA GLY A 133 -4.01 -2.93 9.19
C GLY A 133 -2.90 -2.64 8.21
N ASP A 134 -3.16 -2.84 6.92
CA ASP A 134 -2.13 -2.86 5.89
C ASP A 134 -1.52 -1.45 5.63
N GLY A 135 -2.25 -0.38 5.98
CA GLY A 135 -1.71 0.98 5.91
C GLY A 135 -2.48 2.01 6.74
N ILE A 136 -1.82 3.12 7.06
CA ILE A 136 -2.46 4.31 7.63
C ILE A 136 -1.91 5.57 6.97
N VAL A 137 -2.81 6.52 6.74
CA VAL A 137 -2.46 7.91 6.36
C VAL A 137 -3.05 8.84 7.39
N VAL A 138 -2.22 9.70 7.99
CA VAL A 138 -2.65 10.83 8.82
C VAL A 138 -2.50 12.08 7.98
N HIS A 139 -3.59 12.84 7.87
CA HIS A 139 -3.60 14.12 7.21
C HIS A 139 -3.64 15.25 8.25
N ARG A 140 -2.86 16.30 7.98
CA ARG A 140 -3.01 17.60 8.61
C ARG A 140 -4.02 18.41 7.80
N LEU A 141 -5.01 18.99 8.48
CA LEU A 141 -6.05 19.78 7.83
C LEU A 141 -5.61 21.24 7.71
N THR A 142 -5.80 21.82 6.52
CA THR A 142 -5.51 23.23 6.24
C THR A 142 -6.63 24.10 6.80
N GLY A 143 -6.28 25.20 7.47
CA GLY A 143 -7.25 26.18 7.99
C GLY A 143 -7.92 25.82 9.33
N ALA A 144 -7.60 24.66 9.90
CA ALA A 144 -7.97 24.29 11.27
C ALA A 144 -6.69 24.08 12.09
N GLU A 145 -6.36 25.02 12.98
CA GLU A 145 -5.17 24.88 13.84
C GLU A 145 -5.27 23.60 14.68
N GLY A 146 -4.28 22.72 14.56
CA GLY A 146 -4.30 21.41 15.21
C GLY A 146 -5.32 20.41 14.63
N GLY A 147 -5.89 20.69 13.46
CA GLY A 147 -6.81 19.80 12.77
C GLY A 147 -6.09 18.63 12.13
N PHE A 148 -6.52 17.41 12.46
CA PHE A 148 -6.04 16.19 11.85
C PHE A 148 -7.20 15.25 11.52
N SER A 149 -6.98 14.42 10.52
CA SER A 149 -7.80 13.23 10.26
C SER A 149 -6.88 12.07 9.92
N PHE A 150 -7.38 10.84 10.04
CA PHE A 150 -6.67 9.67 9.56
C PHE A 150 -7.56 8.79 8.70
N ARG A 151 -6.92 7.99 7.86
CA ARG A 151 -7.56 6.91 7.12
C ARG A 151 -6.79 5.61 7.35
N LEU A 152 -7.45 4.63 7.97
CA LEU A 152 -6.96 3.26 8.06
C LEU A 152 -7.29 2.53 6.76
N TRP A 153 -6.30 1.85 6.16
CA TRP A 153 -6.45 1.16 4.90
C TRP A 153 -6.33 -0.35 5.07
N GLU A 154 -7.24 -1.06 4.40
CA GLU A 154 -7.14 -2.48 4.13
C GLU A 154 -6.83 -2.67 2.65
N MET A 155 -5.77 -3.40 2.34
CA MET A 155 -5.28 -3.66 1.00
C MET A 155 -5.53 -5.12 0.68
N LYS A 156 -6.06 -5.36 -0.51
CA LYS A 156 -6.23 -6.71 -1.03
C LYS A 156 -5.58 -6.81 -2.39
N LYS A 157 -5.21 -8.03 -2.74
CA LYS A 157 -5.01 -8.41 -4.14
C LYS A 157 -6.26 -9.12 -4.65
N PHE A 158 -6.49 -9.02 -5.94
CA PHE A 158 -7.47 -9.83 -6.64
C PHE A 158 -6.86 -10.35 -7.95
N THR A 159 -6.89 -11.66 -8.11
CA THR A 159 -6.53 -12.34 -9.35
C THR A 159 -7.75 -13.13 -9.76
N ALA A 160 -8.29 -12.84 -10.94
CA ALA A 160 -9.43 -13.59 -11.44
C ALA A 160 -9.00 -15.05 -11.65
N ASP A 161 -9.76 -15.99 -11.11
CA ASP A 161 -9.53 -17.42 -11.36
C ASP A 161 -10.49 -17.82 -12.48
N PRO A 162 -10.03 -18.11 -13.72
CA PRO A 162 -10.91 -18.44 -14.83
C PRO A 162 -11.76 -19.70 -14.58
N ALA A 163 -11.35 -20.56 -13.63
CA ALA A 163 -12.07 -21.76 -13.25
C ALA A 163 -13.13 -21.52 -12.15
N LYS A 164 -13.21 -20.31 -11.59
CA LYS A 164 -14.19 -19.95 -10.55
C LYS A 164 -14.89 -18.64 -10.92
N SER A 165 -16.16 -18.49 -10.56
CA SER A 165 -16.82 -17.19 -10.65
C SER A 165 -16.30 -16.26 -9.53
N SER A 166 -15.06 -15.78 -9.66
CA SER A 166 -14.48 -14.82 -8.71
C SER A 166 -14.87 -13.40 -9.10
N ASP A 167 -15.46 -12.66 -8.17
CA ASP A 167 -15.87 -11.26 -8.32
C ASP A 167 -15.05 -10.38 -7.35
N VAL A 168 -14.41 -9.34 -7.89
CA VAL A 168 -13.67 -8.32 -7.11
C VAL A 168 -14.57 -7.66 -6.05
N GLY A 169 -15.87 -7.55 -6.32
CA GLY A 169 -16.85 -7.07 -5.36
C GLY A 169 -16.85 -7.89 -4.07
N THR A 170 -16.68 -9.22 -4.13
CA THR A 170 -16.58 -10.06 -2.92
C THR A 170 -15.37 -9.70 -2.08
N THR A 171 -14.22 -9.50 -2.72
CA THR A 171 -12.99 -9.05 -2.05
C THR A 171 -13.19 -7.71 -1.36
N ILE A 172 -13.78 -6.73 -2.05
CA ILE A 172 -14.07 -5.40 -1.51
C ILE A 172 -15.00 -5.51 -0.29
N ARG A 173 -16.11 -6.26 -0.40
CA ARG A 173 -17.07 -6.42 0.71
C ARG A 173 -16.41 -7.04 1.95
N ASN A 174 -15.55 -8.03 1.76
CA ASN A 174 -14.86 -8.69 2.86
C ASN A 174 -13.84 -7.77 3.52
N ALA A 175 -13.09 -6.97 2.75
CA ALA A 175 -12.15 -5.97 3.28
C ALA A 175 -12.87 -4.94 4.17
N TRP A 176 -14.03 -4.43 3.74
CA TRP A 176 -14.83 -3.51 4.56
C TRP A 176 -15.33 -4.13 5.87
N ARG A 177 -15.78 -5.39 5.83
CA ARG A 177 -16.16 -6.13 7.05
C ARG A 177 -14.98 -6.30 7.99
N GLN A 178 -13.80 -6.63 7.45
CA GLN A 178 -12.58 -6.81 8.21
C GLN A 178 -12.17 -5.52 8.91
N LEU A 179 -12.17 -4.37 8.22
CA LEU A 179 -11.95 -3.07 8.86
C LEU A 179 -12.97 -2.79 9.96
N GLY A 180 -14.25 -3.04 9.68
CA GLY A 180 -15.32 -2.85 10.67
C GLY A 180 -15.12 -3.68 11.94
N ALA A 181 -14.64 -4.92 11.81
CA ALA A 181 -14.46 -5.85 12.92
C ALA A 181 -13.13 -5.64 13.69
N SER A 182 -12.04 -5.39 12.96
CA SER A 182 -10.67 -5.45 13.50
C SER A 182 -9.93 -4.10 13.48
N GLY A 183 -10.53 -3.02 12.96
CA GLY A 183 -9.81 -1.75 12.78
C GLY A 183 -9.23 -1.16 14.07
N ALA A 184 -9.89 -1.33 15.22
CA ALA A 184 -9.37 -0.87 16.51
C ALA A 184 -8.12 -1.67 16.94
N GLU A 185 -8.12 -2.97 16.70
CA GLU A 185 -6.98 -3.87 16.97
C GLU A 185 -5.82 -3.51 16.04
N TYR A 186 -6.09 -3.27 14.75
CA TYR A 186 -5.10 -2.85 13.77
C TYR A 186 -4.40 -1.55 14.19
N LEU A 187 -5.17 -0.55 14.63
CA LEU A 187 -4.62 0.71 15.12
C LEU A 187 -3.81 0.52 16.41
N ALA A 188 -4.22 -0.40 17.30
CA ALA A 188 -3.50 -0.67 18.53
C ALA A 188 -2.14 -1.36 18.31
N MET A 189 -1.99 -2.12 17.22
CA MET A 189 -0.73 -2.76 16.83
C MET A 189 0.26 -1.80 16.15
N MET A 190 -0.19 -0.62 15.72
CA MET A 190 0.69 0.34 15.05
C MET A 190 1.64 1.02 16.04
N SER A 191 2.94 0.82 15.85
CA SER A 191 3.97 1.56 16.59
C SER A 191 4.32 2.87 15.90
N PHE A 192 4.33 3.95 16.68
CA PHE A 192 4.82 5.27 16.25
C PHE A 192 6.11 5.67 16.98
N ALA A 193 6.68 4.78 17.80
CA ALA A 193 7.78 5.09 18.71
C ALA A 193 9.04 5.60 17.99
N ASP A 194 9.32 5.08 16.80
CA ASP A 194 10.52 5.42 16.02
C ASP A 194 10.31 6.63 15.09
N LYS A 195 9.14 7.29 15.14
CA LYS A 195 8.84 8.45 14.31
C LYS A 195 9.15 9.74 15.06
N HIS A 196 9.90 10.63 14.40
CA HIS A 196 10.09 12.01 14.86
C HIS A 196 8.84 12.84 14.61
N LEU A 197 7.83 12.68 15.46
CA LEU A 197 6.57 13.41 15.38
C LEU A 197 6.67 14.76 16.08
N SER A 198 5.99 15.78 15.52
CA SER A 198 5.70 17.01 16.26
C SER A 198 4.77 16.74 17.44
N LYS A 199 4.74 17.66 18.42
CA LYS A 199 3.97 17.49 19.66
C LYS A 199 2.47 17.28 19.40
N ASP A 200 1.91 18.02 18.46
CA ASP A 200 0.49 17.94 18.07
C ASP A 200 0.18 16.64 17.30
N SER A 201 1.05 16.23 16.38
CA SER A 201 0.93 14.93 15.69
C SER A 201 1.03 13.76 16.65
N HIS A 202 1.95 13.82 17.62
CA HIS A 202 2.03 12.83 18.70
C HIS A 202 0.75 12.77 19.54
N ALA A 203 0.21 13.94 19.93
CA ALA A 203 -1.04 14.00 20.67
C ALA A 203 -2.20 13.38 19.86
N PHE A 204 -2.29 13.67 18.56
CA PHE A 204 -3.31 13.11 17.70
C PHE A 204 -3.19 11.58 17.58
N VAL A 205 -2.00 11.04 17.24
CA VAL A 205 -1.83 9.59 17.03
C VAL A 205 -2.08 8.78 18.31
N SER A 206 -1.87 9.36 19.49
CA SER A 206 -2.20 8.72 20.77
C SER A 206 -3.69 8.44 20.98
N THR A 207 -4.56 8.98 20.12
CA THR A 207 -6.02 8.87 20.24
C THR A 207 -6.68 8.07 19.12
N LEU A 208 -5.92 7.51 18.16
CA LEU A 208 -6.47 6.84 16.96
C LEU A 208 -7.46 5.73 17.29
N VAL A 209 -7.11 4.84 18.22
CA VAL A 209 -7.97 3.73 18.65
C VAL A 209 -9.28 4.26 19.23
N ARG A 210 -9.21 5.29 20.07
CA ARG A 210 -10.40 5.90 20.68
C ARG A 210 -11.29 6.55 19.62
N GLN A 211 -10.70 7.29 18.69
CA GLN A 211 -11.42 7.93 17.58
C GLN A 211 -12.13 6.90 16.71
N TRP A 212 -11.48 5.77 16.39
CA TRP A 212 -12.08 4.68 15.61
C TRP A 212 -13.27 4.04 16.33
N VAL A 213 -13.12 3.69 17.61
CA VAL A 213 -14.20 3.10 18.42
C VAL A 213 -15.40 4.04 18.53
N GLN A 214 -15.16 5.35 18.57
CA GLN A 214 -16.21 6.36 18.64
C GLN A 214 -16.77 6.77 17.26
N ALA A 215 -16.24 6.23 16.16
CA ALA A 215 -16.53 6.67 14.81
C ALA A 215 -16.45 8.21 14.67
N ALA A 216 -15.39 8.79 15.22
CA ALA A 216 -15.19 10.23 15.20
C ALA A 216 -15.10 10.75 13.74
N PRO A 217 -15.53 12.00 13.44
CA PRO A 217 -15.42 12.55 12.09
C PRO A 217 -13.99 12.60 11.52
N SER A 218 -12.98 12.63 12.40
CA SER A 218 -11.56 12.55 12.04
C SER A 218 -11.07 11.13 11.75
N SER A 219 -11.88 10.11 12.01
CA SER A 219 -11.58 8.70 11.75
C SER A 219 -12.22 8.25 10.45
N ASN A 220 -11.39 7.81 9.50
CA ASN A 220 -11.85 7.36 8.19
C ASN A 220 -11.24 6.02 7.84
N ALA A 221 -11.82 5.37 6.84
CA ALA A 221 -11.43 4.05 6.39
C ALA A 221 -11.27 4.00 4.87
N GLY A 222 -10.36 3.16 4.39
CA GLY A 222 -10.10 2.99 2.97
C GLY A 222 -9.90 1.53 2.62
N VAL A 223 -10.34 1.13 1.42
CA VAL A 223 -10.02 -0.19 0.88
C VAL A 223 -9.30 -0.01 -0.45
N SER A 224 -8.13 -0.62 -0.57
CA SER A 224 -7.35 -0.69 -1.81
C SER A 224 -7.40 -2.11 -2.38
N VAL A 225 -7.54 -2.25 -3.69
CA VAL A 225 -7.42 -3.54 -4.37
C VAL A 225 -6.46 -3.45 -5.54
N ALA A 226 -5.35 -4.18 -5.48
CA ALA A 226 -4.46 -4.40 -6.62
C ALA A 226 -4.95 -5.61 -7.42
N LEU A 227 -5.07 -5.46 -8.74
CA LEU A 227 -5.60 -6.51 -9.62
C LEU A 227 -5.05 -6.41 -11.05
N ASP A 228 -5.23 -7.48 -11.82
CA ASP A 228 -4.92 -7.47 -13.24
C ASP A 228 -5.78 -6.41 -13.94
N GLU A 229 -5.17 -5.55 -14.76
CA GLU A 229 -5.87 -4.42 -15.37
C GLU A 229 -7.12 -4.83 -16.16
N ALA A 230 -7.07 -5.98 -16.84
CA ALA A 230 -8.20 -6.58 -17.54
C ALA A 230 -9.41 -6.92 -16.63
N ALA A 231 -9.19 -7.03 -15.31
CA ALA A 231 -10.22 -7.29 -14.31
C ALA A 231 -10.73 -6.03 -13.59
N VAL A 232 -10.30 -4.82 -14.01
CA VAL A 232 -10.79 -3.55 -13.45
C VAL A 232 -12.30 -3.44 -13.67
N PRO A 233 -13.11 -3.31 -12.61
CA PRO A 233 -14.54 -3.22 -12.74
C PRO A 233 -14.99 -1.82 -13.21
N HIS A 234 -16.05 -1.76 -14.01
CA HIS A 234 -16.72 -0.49 -14.34
C HIS A 234 -17.35 0.18 -13.11
N GLN A 235 -17.80 -0.62 -12.13
CA GLN A 235 -18.39 -0.14 -10.89
C GLN A 235 -17.79 -0.90 -9.70
N ALA A 236 -17.18 -0.16 -8.77
CA ALA A 236 -16.65 -0.68 -7.51
C ALA A 236 -17.23 0.11 -6.33
N PHE A 237 -17.08 -0.41 -5.11
CA PHE A 237 -17.36 0.27 -3.82
C PHE A 237 -18.79 0.81 -3.56
N HIS A 238 -19.72 0.72 -4.50
CA HIS A 238 -21.08 1.22 -4.34
C HIS A 238 -21.86 0.58 -3.16
N LEU A 239 -21.47 -0.62 -2.72
CA LEU A 239 -22.05 -1.31 -1.56
C LEU A 239 -21.21 -1.20 -0.27
N SER A 240 -20.08 -0.48 -0.26
CA SER A 240 -19.18 -0.41 0.89
C SER A 240 -19.90 0.01 2.18
N HIS A 241 -20.80 0.98 2.09
CA HIS A 241 -21.58 1.50 3.20
C HIS A 241 -22.52 0.47 3.86
N THR A 242 -22.85 -0.62 3.17
CA THR A 242 -23.65 -1.73 3.72
C THR A 242 -22.80 -2.74 4.52
N HIS A 243 -21.47 -2.68 4.35
CA HIS A 243 -20.51 -3.60 4.96
C HIS A 243 -19.58 -2.92 5.97
N PHE A 244 -19.47 -1.60 5.91
CA PHE A 244 -18.81 -0.76 6.89
C PHE A 244 -19.81 0.28 7.41
N THR A 245 -20.50 -0.07 8.49
CA THR A 245 -21.68 0.67 8.96
C THR A 245 -21.41 1.59 10.15
N SER A 246 -20.19 1.58 10.70
CA SER A 246 -19.80 2.32 11.90
C SER A 246 -19.53 3.80 11.62
N HIS A 247 -18.83 4.12 10.53
CA HIS A 247 -18.48 5.49 10.16
C HIS A 247 -19.41 5.96 9.03
N ARG A 248 -20.38 6.81 9.37
CA ARG A 248 -21.45 7.25 8.45
C ARG A 248 -21.35 8.72 8.06
N HIS A 249 -20.34 9.44 8.54
CA HIS A 249 -20.11 10.82 8.17
C HIS A 249 -19.58 10.94 6.74
N ASP A 250 -19.75 12.12 6.16
CA ASP A 250 -19.27 12.41 4.81
C ASP A 250 -17.74 12.26 4.75
N GLY A 251 -17.24 11.59 3.70
CA GLY A 251 -15.81 11.32 3.52
C GLY A 251 -15.25 10.16 4.34
N ALA A 252 -16.07 9.49 5.16
CA ALA A 252 -15.66 8.35 6.00
C ALA A 252 -15.02 7.20 5.21
N MET A 253 -15.41 6.99 3.96
CA MET A 253 -14.99 5.86 3.12
C MET A 253 -14.29 6.34 1.85
N ALA A 254 -13.25 5.62 1.43
CA ALA A 254 -12.59 5.81 0.14
C ALA A 254 -12.21 4.45 -0.45
N GLY A 255 -12.33 4.31 -1.76
CA GLY A 255 -11.84 3.15 -2.50
C GLY A 255 -10.63 3.48 -3.36
N LEU A 256 -9.75 2.51 -3.55
CA LEU A 256 -8.69 2.57 -4.55
C LEU A 256 -8.64 1.25 -5.32
N ILE A 257 -8.64 1.31 -6.64
CA ILE A 257 -8.26 0.19 -7.50
C ILE A 257 -6.92 0.51 -8.13
N ILE A 258 -5.99 -0.42 -8.07
CA ILE A 258 -4.72 -0.35 -8.80
C ILE A 258 -4.75 -1.48 -9.84
N GLY A 259 -4.97 -1.12 -11.10
CA GLY A 259 -4.90 -2.04 -12.23
C GLY A 259 -3.46 -2.12 -12.74
N ILE A 260 -2.93 -3.34 -12.82
CA ILE A 260 -1.58 -3.62 -13.32
C ILE A 260 -1.70 -4.65 -14.42
N ASP A 261 -1.08 -4.41 -15.58
CA ASP A 261 -1.00 -5.41 -16.62
C ASP A 261 -0.21 -6.64 -16.15
N GLU A 262 -0.89 -7.78 -16.11
CA GLU A 262 -0.41 -9.05 -15.57
C GLU A 262 0.28 -8.87 -14.19
N LEU A 263 -0.50 -8.59 -13.13
CA LEU A 263 -0.01 -8.25 -11.80
C LEU A 263 0.91 -9.34 -11.22
N GLY A 264 0.60 -10.61 -11.51
CA GLY A 264 1.42 -11.74 -11.10
C GLY A 264 2.83 -11.68 -11.71
N ASP A 265 2.92 -11.38 -13.00
CA ASP A 265 4.20 -11.28 -13.70
C ASP A 265 4.95 -10.00 -13.34
N PHE A 266 4.25 -8.87 -13.18
CA PHE A 266 4.85 -7.65 -12.64
C PHE A 266 5.50 -7.90 -11.27
N SER A 267 4.84 -8.67 -10.40
CA SER A 267 5.40 -9.04 -9.09
C SER A 267 6.65 -9.92 -9.20
N LYS A 268 6.74 -10.78 -10.24
CA LYS A 268 7.95 -11.55 -10.54
C LYS A 268 9.09 -10.63 -11.01
N ASP A 269 8.79 -9.60 -11.80
CA ASP A 269 9.77 -8.64 -12.29
C ASP A 269 10.36 -7.82 -11.14
N VAL A 270 9.52 -7.31 -10.23
CA VAL A 270 9.96 -6.62 -9.00
C VAL A 270 10.96 -7.49 -8.23
N ARG A 271 10.61 -8.75 -8.01
CA ARG A 271 11.47 -9.70 -7.30
C ARG A 271 12.78 -9.97 -8.08
N SER A 272 12.70 -10.13 -9.39
CA SER A 272 13.89 -10.38 -10.24
C SER A 272 14.91 -9.26 -10.13
N TYR A 273 14.48 -8.00 -10.06
CA TYR A 273 15.40 -6.86 -9.83
C TYR A 273 16.17 -6.96 -8.52
N VAL A 274 15.55 -7.49 -7.47
CA VAL A 274 16.24 -7.71 -6.18
C VAL A 274 17.27 -8.83 -6.30
N TRP A 275 16.90 -9.97 -6.91
CA TRP A 275 17.75 -11.15 -7.02
C TRP A 275 18.85 -11.05 -8.07
N ASN A 276 18.76 -10.13 -9.03
CA ASN A 276 19.82 -9.92 -10.02
C ASN A 276 21.13 -9.44 -9.35
N ALA A 277 21.04 -8.79 -8.20
CA ALA A 277 22.18 -8.36 -7.39
C ALA A 277 22.73 -9.45 -6.44
N LEU A 278 22.02 -10.58 -6.27
CA LEU A 278 22.24 -11.61 -5.23
C LEU A 278 22.49 -13.01 -5.81
#